data_AF-A0AAV3PQE1-F1
#
_entry.id   AF-A0AAV3PQE1-F1
#
_cell.length_a   1.000
_cell.length_b   1.000
_cell.length_c   1.000
_cell.angle_alpha   90.00
_cell.angle_beta   90.00
_cell.angle_gamma   90.00
#
_symmetry.space_group_name_H-M   'P 1'
#
loop_
_entity.id
_entity.type
_entity.pdbx_description
1 polymer ?
#
loop_
_entity_poly.entity_id
_entity_poly.type
_entity_poly.pdbx_seq_one_letter_code
_entity_poly.pdbx_strand_id
1 'polypeptide(L)'
;MNHTTKTFKHCFLRLNKHLLPSTTSSATLIKHSISTNSILITTLTFSPFIISSLHTNQITNSIPKPLHLPLPMSISTSSSEMEEVAAQVLVLCGKSNEEDGIAESMINKRNVLKLPDLSPIHVCTLREIEKETTFRGIGIEEDAFQVKRYMGLLKTEAFGRFLLYSPRLSSTQEVISHNFSELPLGAACVADTQFKGKGRTNNVWESPKGCLMFSFTLQMENGRILPFLQYVISLAMVEAVKAVCQQNGIQNLDVKIKWPNDLYLDGRKVGGILCTSTYRSKRFNVSAGIGLNVGNEKPSISLNSVVQRLHSPDQQLQREDIMATFFNEFEKFYSIFRSQGFQPFEELYCKTWLHSDQRVIVQDGETESIVTIQGITSEGYLLAIGDDGERCQLHPDGNSYVTHCLSYANSFDFFRGLVRRKLT
;
A
#
# COMPACT_ATOMS: atom_id res chain seq x y z
N MET A 1 36.46 -3.77 -44.03
CA MET A 1 35.22 -4.51 -44.37
C MET A 1 34.35 -4.57 -43.12
N ASN A 2 33.07 -4.31 -43.30
CA ASN A 2 32.24 -3.51 -42.39
C ASN A 2 31.61 -4.28 -41.21
N HIS A 3 31.54 -3.57 -40.09
CA HIS A 3 30.52 -3.72 -39.04
C HIS A 3 29.11 -3.53 -39.62
N THR A 4 28.11 -4.26 -39.10
CA THR A 4 26.72 -3.79 -39.17
C THR A 4 25.91 -4.22 -37.94
N THR A 5 25.67 -3.21 -37.10
CA THR A 5 24.66 -3.07 -36.07
C THR A 5 23.25 -3.29 -36.65
N LYS A 6 22.36 -4.00 -35.94
CA LYS A 6 20.91 -3.90 -36.18
C LYS A 6 20.16 -3.53 -34.90
N THR A 7 19.43 -2.42 -35.06
CA THR A 7 18.67 -1.63 -34.11
C THR A 7 17.29 -2.25 -33.84
N PHE A 8 16.88 -2.32 -32.58
CA PHE A 8 15.48 -2.58 -32.18
C PHE A 8 14.68 -1.27 -32.27
N LYS A 9 13.61 -1.26 -33.07
CA LYS A 9 12.65 -0.14 -33.17
C LYS A 9 11.39 -0.45 -32.35
N HIS A 10 11.08 0.46 -31.43
CA HIS A 10 9.76 0.66 -30.84
C HIS A 10 8.71 0.93 -31.92
N CYS A 11 7.50 0.39 -31.76
CA CYS A 11 6.32 0.82 -32.50
C CYS A 11 5.23 1.27 -31.52
N PHE A 12 4.99 2.58 -31.53
CA PHE A 12 3.80 3.23 -30.98
C PHE A 12 2.76 3.33 -32.09
N LEU A 13 1.50 3.09 -31.72
CA LEU A 13 0.29 3.10 -32.54
C LEU A 13 0.17 4.33 -33.46
N ARG A 14 -0.18 4.10 -34.73
CA ARG A 14 -0.75 5.14 -35.61
C ARG A 14 -2.00 4.62 -36.31
N LEU A 15 -3.02 5.47 -36.28
CA LEU A 15 -4.37 5.28 -36.80
C LEU A 15 -4.42 4.92 -38.29
N ASN A 16 -5.36 4.02 -38.61
CA ASN A 16 -5.80 3.68 -39.96
C ASN A 16 -6.41 4.88 -40.68
N LYS A 17 -5.95 5.14 -41.91
CA LYS A 17 -6.70 5.84 -42.96
C LYS A 17 -6.68 4.97 -44.21
N HIS A 18 -7.85 4.48 -44.61
CA HIS A 18 -8.08 3.94 -45.95
C HIS A 18 -8.38 5.09 -46.92
N LEU A 19 -7.76 5.01 -48.11
CA LEU A 19 -7.92 5.88 -49.27
C LEU A 19 -9.08 5.43 -50.15
N LEU A 20 -9.82 6.39 -50.72
CA LEU A 20 -10.46 6.33 -52.05
C LEU A 20 -10.46 7.75 -52.68
N PRO A 21 -10.55 7.90 -54.03
CA PRO A 21 -9.78 8.91 -54.76
C PRO A 21 -10.56 10.13 -55.32
N SER A 22 -9.78 11.18 -55.56
CA SER A 22 -9.85 12.25 -56.60
C SER A 22 -11.20 12.83 -57.03
N THR A 23 -11.36 14.15 -56.86
CA THR A 23 -11.65 15.11 -57.95
C THR A 23 -11.21 16.54 -57.57
N THR A 24 -10.90 17.27 -58.63
CA THR A 24 -10.33 18.62 -58.79
C THR A 24 -11.10 19.78 -58.17
N SER A 25 -10.40 20.80 -57.62
CA SER A 25 -10.44 22.18 -58.14
C SER A 25 -9.55 23.13 -57.32
N SER A 26 -8.88 24.04 -58.03
CA SER A 26 -7.98 25.10 -57.59
C SER A 26 -8.65 26.15 -56.69
N ALA A 27 -7.88 26.74 -55.75
CA ALA A 27 -7.78 28.20 -55.57
C ALA A 27 -6.91 28.61 -54.35
N THR A 28 -5.83 29.31 -54.67
CA THR A 28 -5.36 30.56 -54.07
C THR A 28 -4.79 30.59 -52.65
N LEU A 29 -3.48 30.82 -52.63
CA LEU A 29 -2.65 31.35 -51.55
C LEU A 29 -3.18 32.71 -51.05
N ILE A 30 -3.40 32.85 -49.74
CA ILE A 30 -3.30 34.15 -49.06
C ILE A 30 -2.45 33.95 -47.80
N LYS A 31 -1.27 34.57 -47.79
CA LYS A 31 -0.45 34.77 -46.60
C LYS A 31 -1.01 35.95 -45.82
N HIS A 32 -1.28 35.78 -44.54
CA HIS A 32 -1.15 36.86 -43.56
C HIS A 32 -0.53 36.34 -42.28
N SER A 33 0.62 36.92 -41.95
CA SER A 33 1.19 36.93 -40.60
C SER A 33 0.33 37.83 -39.71
N ILE A 34 0.16 37.48 -38.44
CA ILE A 34 0.26 38.38 -37.26
C ILE A 34 0.23 37.50 -36.00
N SER A 35 0.94 37.99 -34.99
CA SER A 35 1.29 37.38 -33.71
C SER A 35 0.19 37.43 -32.64
N THR A 36 0.53 36.82 -31.51
CA THR A 36 0.13 37.09 -30.11
C THR A 36 -1.13 36.45 -29.51
N ASN A 37 -0.85 35.68 -28.45
CA ASN A 37 -1.47 35.64 -27.12
C ASN A 37 -2.74 34.81 -26.81
N SER A 38 -2.49 33.84 -25.92
CA SER A 38 -3.28 33.44 -24.73
C SER A 38 -4.77 33.15 -24.88
N ILE A 39 -5.14 31.87 -24.70
CA ILE A 39 -6.53 31.43 -24.51
C ILE A 39 -6.70 30.91 -23.07
N LEU A 40 -7.62 31.59 -22.40
CA LEU A 40 -8.28 31.28 -21.13
C LEU A 40 -9.22 30.06 -21.33
N ILE A 41 -9.20 29.08 -20.42
CA ILE A 41 -10.18 27.97 -20.41
C ILE A 41 -11.25 28.27 -19.36
N THR A 42 -12.48 28.43 -19.84
CA THR A 42 -13.71 28.60 -19.04
C THR A 42 -14.24 27.22 -18.61
N THR A 43 -14.56 27.06 -17.33
CA THR A 43 -15.24 25.89 -16.76
C THR A 43 -16.76 26.07 -16.80
N LEU A 44 -17.49 25.04 -17.25
CA LEU A 44 -18.94 24.94 -17.21
C LEU A 44 -19.37 24.10 -16.00
N THR A 45 -20.26 24.64 -15.17
CA THR A 45 -20.91 23.97 -14.04
C THR A 45 -22.32 23.53 -14.41
N PHE A 46 -22.71 22.30 -14.05
CA PHE A 46 -24.07 21.76 -14.19
C PHE A 46 -24.84 21.82 -12.85
N SER A 47 -26.10 22.26 -12.91
CA SER A 47 -27.09 22.25 -11.82
C SER A 47 -27.90 20.94 -11.75
N PRO A 48 -28.43 20.53 -10.58
CA PRO A 48 -29.26 19.33 -10.47
C PRO A 48 -30.78 19.60 -10.62
N PHE A 49 -31.46 18.55 -11.09
CA PHE A 49 -32.89 18.45 -11.38
C PHE A 49 -33.78 18.28 -10.13
N ILE A 50 -35.02 18.77 -10.25
CA ILE A 50 -36.15 18.66 -9.33
C ILE A 50 -36.89 17.32 -9.57
N ILE A 51 -37.35 16.65 -8.49
CA ILE A 51 -38.40 15.63 -8.56
C ILE A 51 -39.51 16.00 -7.56
N SER A 52 -40.75 15.97 -8.05
CA SER A 52 -42.00 16.15 -7.28
C SER A 52 -42.55 14.80 -6.80
N SER A 53 -43.27 14.80 -5.67
CA SER A 53 -44.31 13.80 -5.42
C SER A 53 -45.43 14.40 -4.56
N LEU A 54 -46.66 14.01 -4.87
CA LEU A 54 -47.92 14.31 -4.18
C LEU A 54 -48.30 13.13 -3.28
N HIS A 55 -48.69 13.37 -2.02
CA HIS A 55 -50.05 13.10 -1.53
C HIS A 55 -50.25 13.48 -0.05
N THR A 56 -51.47 13.94 0.20
CA THR A 56 -52.13 14.41 1.42
C THR A 56 -52.44 13.32 2.46
N ASN A 57 -52.44 13.68 3.75
CA ASN A 57 -53.52 13.35 4.70
C ASN A 57 -53.49 14.24 5.97
N GLN A 58 -54.69 14.62 6.42
CA GLN A 58 -55.03 15.51 7.54
C GLN A 58 -54.95 14.80 8.91
N ILE A 59 -54.85 15.55 10.03
CA ILE A 59 -55.82 15.58 11.16
C ILE A 59 -55.34 16.45 12.37
N THR A 60 -56.15 17.49 12.64
CA THR A 60 -56.58 18.17 13.91
C THR A 60 -55.64 18.84 14.94
N ASN A 61 -55.77 20.18 14.99
CA ASN A 61 -56.13 21.10 16.10
C ASN A 61 -55.91 20.78 17.60
N SER A 62 -55.18 21.67 18.29
CA SER A 62 -55.62 22.35 19.54
C SER A 62 -54.78 23.61 19.84
N ILE A 63 -55.42 24.69 20.31
CA ILE A 63 -54.98 26.11 20.52
C ILE A 63 -55.26 26.47 22.02
N PRO A 64 -54.81 27.57 22.70
CA PRO A 64 -53.57 28.40 22.75
C PRO A 64 -53.04 28.68 24.20
N LYS A 65 -51.91 29.42 24.35
CA LYS A 65 -51.83 30.71 25.12
C LYS A 65 -50.45 31.41 24.97
N PRO A 66 -50.36 32.75 25.12
CA PRO A 66 -49.26 33.58 24.60
C PRO A 66 -48.24 33.99 25.69
N LEU A 67 -46.99 34.32 25.28
CA LEU A 67 -46.30 35.60 25.54
C LEU A 67 -44.80 35.54 25.18
N HIS A 68 -44.29 36.71 24.76
CA HIS A 68 -42.90 37.15 24.57
C HIS A 68 -42.17 36.80 23.24
N LEU A 69 -42.08 37.82 22.37
CA LEU A 69 -41.06 37.92 21.32
C LEU A 69 -39.68 38.20 21.96
N PRO A 70 -38.62 37.55 21.44
CA PRO A 70 -37.33 38.20 21.25
C PRO A 70 -36.95 38.24 19.76
N LEU A 71 -36.15 39.25 19.41
CA LEU A 71 -35.55 39.52 18.10
C LEU A 71 -34.80 38.30 17.51
N PRO A 72 -34.66 38.20 16.17
CA PRO A 72 -33.96 37.08 15.56
C PRO A 72 -32.48 37.07 15.97
N MET A 73 -32.07 35.94 16.56
CA MET A 73 -30.68 35.64 16.87
C MET A 73 -29.83 35.70 15.60
N SER A 74 -28.75 36.45 15.71
CA SER A 74 -27.57 36.40 14.86
C SER A 74 -27.18 34.94 14.59
N ILE A 75 -27.05 34.60 13.31
CA ILE A 75 -26.43 33.39 12.82
C ILE A 75 -25.00 33.39 13.37
N SER A 76 -24.76 32.61 14.42
CA SER A 76 -23.40 32.22 14.80
C SER A 76 -22.91 31.31 13.69
N THR A 77 -22.12 31.87 12.77
CA THR A 77 -21.22 31.10 11.94
C THR A 77 -20.40 30.22 12.88
N SER A 78 -20.70 28.93 12.89
CA SER A 78 -19.80 27.93 13.45
C SER A 78 -18.49 28.05 12.68
N SER A 79 -17.54 28.79 13.24
CA SER A 79 -16.16 28.74 12.83
C SER A 79 -15.77 27.28 12.86
N SER A 80 -15.46 26.71 11.70
CA SER A 80 -14.76 25.44 11.65
C SER A 80 -13.49 25.62 12.45
N GLU A 81 -13.44 25.02 13.64
CA GLU A 81 -12.19 24.78 14.34
C GLU A 81 -11.32 24.03 13.35
N MET A 82 -10.40 24.75 12.70
CA MET A 82 -9.29 24.14 12.01
C MET A 82 -8.53 23.41 13.09
N GLU A 83 -8.68 22.09 13.12
CA GLU A 83 -7.82 21.19 13.89
C GLU A 83 -6.38 21.55 13.50
N GLU A 84 -5.70 22.29 14.38
CA GLU A 84 -4.32 22.72 14.17
C GLU A 84 -3.52 21.45 13.93
N VAL A 85 -2.97 21.27 12.71
CA VAL A 85 -2.24 20.06 12.35
C VAL A 85 -1.01 20.00 13.25
N ALA A 86 -1.12 19.24 14.34
CA ALA A 86 -0.05 19.08 15.29
C ALA A 86 1.23 18.69 14.54
N ALA A 87 2.33 19.39 14.82
CA ALA A 87 3.60 19.14 14.18
C ALA A 87 3.99 17.66 14.34
N GLN A 88 4.31 17.00 13.23
CA GLN A 88 4.69 15.60 13.24
C GLN A 88 6.13 15.47 13.73
N VAL A 89 6.41 14.48 14.57
CA VAL A 89 7.76 14.20 15.07
C VAL A 89 8.34 13.01 14.32
N LEU A 90 9.55 13.14 13.79
CA LEU A 90 10.34 12.05 13.23
C LEU A 90 11.60 11.86 14.06
N VAL A 91 11.70 10.68 14.69
CA VAL A 91 12.83 10.25 15.47
C VAL A 91 13.76 9.43 14.59
N LEU A 92 14.97 9.93 14.37
CA LEU A 92 16.00 9.23 13.61
C LEU A 92 16.88 8.40 14.55
N CYS A 93 17.12 7.14 14.21
CA CYS A 93 17.97 6.24 14.98
C CYS A 93 18.75 5.30 14.06
N GLY A 94 20.04 5.14 14.33
CA GLY A 94 20.89 4.14 13.70
C GLY A 94 21.00 2.85 14.52
N LYS A 95 21.43 1.77 13.86
CA LYS A 95 21.81 0.51 14.49
C LYS A 95 23.27 0.54 15.00
N SER A 96 24.13 1.30 14.32
CA SER A 96 25.52 1.56 14.71
C SER A 96 25.86 3.06 14.72
N ASN A 97 27.07 3.39 15.17
CA ASN A 97 27.57 4.77 15.20
C ASN A 97 27.61 5.41 13.80
N GLU A 98 27.85 4.61 12.76
CA GLU A 98 27.83 5.07 11.37
C GLU A 98 26.44 5.56 10.98
N GLU A 99 25.39 4.79 11.27
CA GLU A 99 24.01 5.20 10.99
C GLU A 99 23.54 6.36 11.88
N ASP A 100 23.97 6.40 13.14
CA ASP A 100 23.73 7.56 14.03
C ASP A 100 24.39 8.84 13.46
N GLY A 101 25.59 8.74 12.90
CA GLY A 101 26.26 9.86 12.23
C GLY A 101 25.50 10.36 10.99
N ILE A 102 24.84 9.46 10.25
CA ILE A 102 23.95 9.83 9.14
C ILE A 102 22.75 10.62 9.70
N ALA A 103 22.13 10.16 10.79
CA ALA A 103 20.98 10.83 11.41
C ALA A 103 21.33 12.25 11.86
N GLU A 104 22.45 12.43 12.55
CA GLU A 104 22.94 13.74 12.97
C GLU A 104 23.22 14.67 11.77
N SER A 105 23.82 14.13 10.70
CA SER A 105 24.06 14.90 9.47
C SER A 105 22.77 15.39 8.82
N MET A 106 21.72 14.55 8.80
CA MET A 106 20.42 14.91 8.23
C MET A 106 19.71 16.00 9.05
N ILE A 107 19.77 15.92 10.38
CA ILE A 107 19.19 16.93 11.28
C ILE A 107 19.89 18.28 11.10
N ASN A 108 21.22 18.28 11.06
CA ASN A 108 22.02 19.49 10.92
C ASN A 108 21.79 20.22 9.59
N LYS A 109 21.51 19.49 8.51
CA LYS A 109 21.27 20.08 7.18
C LYS A 109 19.95 20.86 7.07
N ARG A 110 19.06 20.81 8.06
CA ARG A 110 17.72 21.45 8.15
C ARG A 110 16.86 21.34 6.88
N ASN A 111 15.62 20.85 6.99
CA ASN A 111 14.67 20.67 5.87
C ASN A 111 15.06 19.58 4.84
N VAL A 112 15.89 18.61 5.23
CA VAL A 112 16.20 17.44 4.38
C VAL A 112 14.97 16.56 4.19
N LEU A 113 14.27 16.26 5.29
CA LEU A 113 13.06 15.45 5.27
C LEU A 113 11.82 16.34 5.13
N LYS A 114 10.94 15.96 4.21
CA LYS A 114 9.70 16.68 3.90
C LYS A 114 8.52 15.72 3.85
N LEU A 115 7.35 16.21 4.27
CA LEU A 115 6.09 15.52 4.04
C LEU A 115 5.46 16.02 2.73
N PRO A 116 4.64 15.18 2.06
CA PRO A 116 3.97 15.55 0.82
C PRO A 116 3.07 16.78 0.96
N ASP A 117 2.41 16.93 2.11
CA ASP A 117 1.50 18.03 2.40
C ASP A 117 2.21 19.27 2.96
N LEU A 118 3.55 19.28 2.95
CA LEU A 118 4.40 20.36 3.46
C LEU A 118 4.13 20.71 4.94
N SER A 119 3.46 19.82 5.68
CA SER A 119 3.25 20.00 7.11
C SER A 119 4.60 20.11 7.82
N PRO A 120 4.72 20.96 8.86
CA PRO A 120 5.95 21.06 9.62
C PRO A 120 6.26 19.72 10.29
N ILE A 121 7.52 19.28 10.16
CA ILE A 121 8.06 18.12 10.85
C ILE A 121 9.14 18.59 11.82
N HIS A 122 9.06 18.14 13.06
CA HIS A 122 10.17 18.19 13.99
C HIS A 122 11.00 16.92 13.85
N VAL A 123 12.28 17.05 13.50
CA VAL A 123 13.20 15.93 13.34
C VAL A 123 14.23 15.96 14.45
N CYS A 124 14.38 14.86 15.17
CA CYS A 124 15.32 14.72 16.29
C CYS A 124 15.88 13.29 16.34
N THR A 125 16.89 13.09 17.16
CA THR A 125 17.48 11.77 17.45
C THR A 125 16.77 11.10 18.63
N LEU A 126 16.87 9.77 18.71
CA LEU A 126 16.40 9.04 19.89
C LEU A 126 17.06 9.54 21.20
N ARG A 127 18.35 9.91 21.14
CA ARG A 127 19.11 10.40 22.30
C ARG A 127 18.60 11.75 22.81
N GLU A 128 18.12 12.62 21.92
CA GLU A 128 17.54 13.92 22.30
C GLU A 128 16.20 13.72 23.04
N ILE A 129 15.32 12.85 22.54
CA ILE A 129 14.06 12.52 23.20
C ILE A 129 14.29 11.89 24.58
N GLU A 130 15.28 11.02 24.72
CA GLU A 130 15.59 10.37 26.01
C GLU A 130 16.13 11.36 27.06
N LYS A 131 16.71 12.48 26.64
CA LYS A 131 17.28 13.51 27.54
C LYS A 131 16.28 14.59 27.91
N GLU A 132 15.31 14.89 27.06
CA GLU A 132 14.33 15.95 27.31
C GLU A 132 13.16 15.46 28.17
N THR A 133 13.15 15.88 29.45
CA THR A 133 11.99 15.73 30.34
C THR A 133 10.71 16.38 29.79
N THR A 134 10.83 17.34 28.87
CA THR A 134 9.74 18.12 28.27
C THR A 134 8.95 17.35 27.22
N PHE A 135 9.54 16.31 26.59
CA PHE A 135 8.81 15.45 25.64
C PHE A 135 7.85 14.46 26.31
N ARG A 136 7.79 14.44 27.65
CA ARG A 136 6.71 13.75 28.39
C ARG A 136 5.30 14.28 28.03
N GLY A 137 5.19 15.46 27.41
CA GLY A 137 3.93 15.99 26.86
C GLY A 137 3.45 15.31 25.57
N ILE A 138 4.33 14.60 24.83
CA ILE A 138 3.99 13.76 23.67
C ILE A 138 4.05 12.28 24.08
N GLY A 139 3.71 11.99 25.35
CA GLY A 139 3.90 10.71 26.05
C GLY A 139 4.16 9.54 25.12
N ILE A 140 5.41 9.06 25.10
CA ILE A 140 5.69 7.70 24.61
C ILE A 140 4.93 6.79 25.57
N GLU A 141 3.71 6.44 25.17
CA GLU A 141 2.81 5.59 25.93
C GLU A 141 3.46 4.21 26.11
N GLU A 142 3.05 3.45 27.12
CA GLU A 142 3.56 2.09 27.34
C GLU A 142 3.41 1.19 26.10
N ASP A 143 2.42 1.49 25.24
CA ASP A 143 2.13 0.77 23.99
C ASP A 143 2.88 1.29 22.75
N ALA A 144 3.76 2.29 22.89
CA ALA A 144 4.53 2.86 21.79
C ALA A 144 5.59 1.88 21.24
N PHE A 145 6.03 2.11 19.98
CA PHE A 145 7.02 1.24 19.36
C PHE A 145 8.39 1.32 20.07
N GLN A 146 8.87 0.17 20.56
CA GLN A 146 10.07 0.09 21.38
C GLN A 146 11.34 0.00 20.53
N VAL A 147 11.84 1.14 20.08
CA VAL A 147 13.03 1.25 19.19
C VAL A 147 14.24 0.45 19.69
N LYS A 148 14.54 0.49 21.00
CA LYS A 148 15.65 -0.27 21.60
C LYS A 148 15.48 -1.78 21.47
N ARG A 149 14.26 -2.29 21.63
CA ARG A 149 13.94 -3.72 21.47
C ARG A 149 14.11 -4.15 20.02
N TYR A 150 13.54 -3.38 19.09
CA TYR A 150 13.70 -3.62 17.65
C TYR A 150 15.17 -3.65 17.24
N MET A 151 15.93 -2.61 17.61
CA MET A 151 17.36 -2.54 17.28
C MET A 151 18.16 -3.66 17.94
N GLY A 152 17.82 -4.09 19.15
CA GLY A 152 18.49 -5.21 19.83
C GLY A 152 18.35 -6.55 19.11
N LEU A 153 17.21 -6.77 18.43
CA LEU A 153 16.89 -8.01 17.72
C LEU A 153 17.31 -8.01 16.24
N LEU A 154 17.57 -6.83 15.67
CA LEU A 154 17.97 -6.67 14.28
C LEU A 154 19.42 -7.16 14.06
N LYS A 155 19.59 -8.08 13.11
CA LYS A 155 20.87 -8.75 12.76
C LYS A 155 21.31 -8.49 11.33
N THR A 156 20.62 -7.62 10.61
CA THR A 156 20.87 -7.32 9.21
C THR A 156 22.11 -6.46 8.99
N GLU A 157 22.63 -6.52 7.78
CA GLU A 157 23.75 -5.71 7.29
C GLU A 157 23.29 -4.50 6.48
N ALA A 158 22.13 -4.57 5.82
CA ALA A 158 21.64 -3.50 4.94
C ALA A 158 20.23 -3.00 5.30
N PHE A 159 19.30 -3.88 5.66
CA PHE A 159 17.89 -3.49 5.80
C PHE A 159 17.46 -3.18 7.23
N GLY A 160 16.69 -2.12 7.42
CA GLY A 160 16.07 -1.76 8.71
C GLY A 160 17.01 -1.10 9.72
N ARG A 161 18.28 -0.90 9.37
CA ARG A 161 19.33 -0.40 10.27
C ARG A 161 19.27 1.10 10.53
N PHE A 162 18.74 1.86 9.58
CA PHE A 162 18.43 3.28 9.75
C PHE A 162 16.91 3.44 9.90
N LEU A 163 16.46 3.85 11.08
CA LEU A 163 15.04 3.90 11.43
C LEU A 163 14.55 5.33 11.57
N LEU A 164 13.41 5.61 10.96
CA LEU A 164 12.57 6.78 11.19
C LEU A 164 11.34 6.34 11.97
N TYR A 165 11.26 6.68 13.25
CA TYR A 165 10.11 6.37 14.09
C TYR A 165 9.22 7.61 14.28
N SER A 166 7.91 7.40 14.36
CA SER A 166 6.96 8.44 14.73
C SER A 166 5.78 7.86 15.55
N PRO A 167 5.36 8.48 16.66
CA PRO A 167 4.11 8.11 17.33
C PRO A 167 2.87 8.32 16.42
N ARG A 168 2.93 9.34 15.55
CA ARG A 168 1.83 9.69 14.66
C ARG A 168 2.34 10.33 13.39
N LEU A 169 1.97 9.74 12.26
CA LEU A 169 2.43 10.16 10.94
C LEU A 169 1.28 10.16 9.94
N SER A 170 1.38 10.91 8.85
CA SER A 170 0.41 10.82 7.74
C SER A 170 0.47 9.43 7.10
N SER A 171 1.65 9.03 6.61
CA SER A 171 1.91 7.73 5.99
C SER A 171 3.40 7.44 5.94
N THR A 172 3.81 6.27 6.43
CA THR A 172 5.19 5.76 6.31
C THR A 172 5.59 5.60 4.84
N GLN A 173 4.66 5.16 3.98
CA GLN A 173 4.87 4.99 2.55
C GLN A 173 5.21 6.33 1.87
N GLU A 174 4.52 7.40 2.26
CA GLU A 174 4.76 8.73 1.71
C GLU A 174 6.10 9.30 2.18
N VAL A 175 6.45 9.14 3.47
CA VAL A 175 7.77 9.55 4.00
C VAL A 175 8.91 8.89 3.23
N ILE A 176 8.85 7.57 3.04
CA ILE A 176 9.89 6.83 2.32
C ILE A 176 9.96 7.25 0.85
N SER A 177 8.83 7.31 0.15
CA SER A 177 8.80 7.60 -1.29
C SER A 177 9.21 9.04 -1.63
N HIS A 178 8.80 10.02 -0.82
CA HIS A 178 9.13 11.43 -1.07
C HIS A 178 10.57 11.78 -0.74
N ASN A 179 11.17 11.09 0.24
CA ASN A 179 12.52 11.36 0.71
C ASN A 179 13.54 10.31 0.24
N PHE A 180 13.19 9.47 -0.75
CA PHE A 180 14.00 8.33 -1.16
C PHE A 180 15.46 8.69 -1.48
N SER A 181 15.72 9.85 -2.10
CA SER A 181 17.10 10.27 -2.44
C SER A 181 17.94 10.71 -1.25
N GLU A 182 17.28 11.11 -0.15
CA GLU A 182 17.94 11.58 1.06
C GLU A 182 18.15 10.46 2.08
N LEU A 183 17.45 9.34 1.89
CA LEU A 183 17.48 8.19 2.78
C LEU A 183 18.51 7.16 2.32
N PRO A 184 19.25 6.51 3.25
CA PRO A 184 20.07 5.37 2.89
C PRO A 184 19.20 4.23 2.33
N LEU A 185 19.78 3.40 1.48
CA LEU A 185 19.12 2.17 1.03
C LEU A 185 18.92 1.25 2.23
N GLY A 186 17.74 0.64 2.33
CA GLY A 186 17.36 -0.17 3.49
C GLY A 186 16.84 0.64 4.68
N ALA A 187 16.78 1.97 4.61
CA ALA A 187 16.12 2.80 5.63
C ALA A 187 14.66 2.39 5.80
N ALA A 188 14.22 2.28 7.05
CA ALA A 188 12.84 1.94 7.41
C ALA A 188 12.17 3.10 8.13
N CYS A 189 10.89 3.31 7.87
CA CYS A 189 10.05 4.24 8.60
C CYS A 189 8.89 3.47 9.23
N VAL A 190 8.69 3.61 10.55
CA VAL A 190 7.63 2.95 11.32
C VAL A 190 6.82 4.00 12.08
N ALA A 191 5.52 3.79 12.18
CA ALA A 191 4.65 4.67 12.96
C ALA A 191 3.69 3.87 13.85
N ASP A 192 3.36 4.42 15.03
CA ASP A 192 2.34 3.82 15.92
C ASP A 192 0.93 4.04 15.38
N THR A 193 0.68 5.19 14.77
CA THR A 193 -0.59 5.49 14.08
C THR A 193 -0.34 6.21 12.76
N GLN A 194 -1.16 5.90 11.75
CA GLN A 194 -1.21 6.66 10.50
C GLN A 194 -2.59 7.26 10.28
N PHE A 195 -2.69 8.54 9.93
CA PHE A 195 -3.99 9.18 9.66
C PHE A 195 -4.31 9.32 8.16
N LYS A 196 -3.36 9.01 7.28
CA LYS A 196 -3.52 8.94 5.81
C LYS A 196 -2.89 7.65 5.25
N GLY A 197 -3.05 6.54 5.98
CA GLY A 197 -2.50 5.22 5.60
C GLY A 197 -2.91 4.78 4.18
N LYS A 198 -1.97 4.23 3.42
CA LYS A 198 -2.16 3.91 1.99
C LYS A 198 -2.33 2.42 1.75
N GLY A 199 -3.37 2.05 1.02
CA GLY A 199 -3.51 0.76 0.35
C GLY A 199 -3.27 0.87 -1.15
N ARG A 200 -3.56 -0.21 -1.88
CA ARG A 200 -3.51 -0.21 -3.36
C ARG A 200 -4.63 0.66 -3.95
N THR A 201 -4.36 1.20 -5.14
CA THR A 201 -5.27 2.09 -5.86
C THR A 201 -5.64 3.30 -5.00
N ASN A 202 -6.85 3.33 -4.42
CA ASN A 202 -7.34 4.42 -3.57
C ASN A 202 -7.83 3.89 -2.20
N ASN A 203 -7.54 2.63 -1.87
CA ASN A 203 -7.92 2.07 -0.59
C ASN A 203 -7.11 2.72 0.53
N VAL A 204 -7.76 2.98 1.65
CA VAL A 204 -7.11 3.48 2.88
C VAL A 204 -6.74 2.29 3.74
N TRP A 205 -5.53 2.29 4.30
CA TRP A 205 -5.16 1.34 5.34
C TRP A 205 -5.51 1.92 6.71
N GLU A 206 -6.56 1.37 7.33
CA GLU A 206 -6.93 1.75 8.70
C GLU A 206 -5.84 1.36 9.68
N SER A 207 -5.44 2.32 10.52
CA SER A 207 -4.19 2.29 11.27
C SER A 207 -4.39 2.56 12.77
N PRO A 208 -5.26 1.80 13.47
CA PRO A 208 -5.43 1.93 14.92
C PRO A 208 -4.17 1.52 15.68
N LYS A 209 -4.08 1.95 16.95
CA LYS A 209 -3.03 1.51 17.88
C LYS A 209 -2.97 -0.02 17.94
N GLY A 210 -1.76 -0.57 18.02
CA GLY A 210 -1.50 -2.02 17.99
C GLY A 210 -1.25 -2.60 16.60
N CYS A 211 -1.42 -1.84 15.52
CA CYS A 211 -0.93 -2.23 14.20
C CYS A 211 0.59 -2.08 14.09
N LEU A 212 1.24 -3.00 13.37
CA LEU A 212 2.60 -2.83 12.88
C LEU A 212 2.53 -2.24 11.46
N MET A 213 3.05 -1.02 11.30
CA MET A 213 2.98 -0.28 10.03
C MET A 213 4.34 0.34 9.74
N PHE A 214 4.99 -0.14 8.70
CA PHE A 214 6.29 0.36 8.32
C PHE A 214 6.49 0.34 6.81
N SER A 215 7.38 1.18 6.31
CA SER A 215 7.82 1.19 4.93
C SER A 215 9.34 1.27 4.85
N PHE A 216 9.96 0.73 3.80
CA PHE A 216 11.41 0.79 3.65
C PHE A 216 11.88 1.03 2.21
N THR A 217 13.10 1.55 2.08
CA THR A 217 13.75 1.83 0.79
C THR A 217 14.47 0.59 0.27
N LEU A 218 14.36 0.36 -1.04
CA LEU A 218 15.08 -0.70 -1.75
C LEU A 218 15.38 -0.26 -3.19
N GLN A 219 16.45 -0.75 -3.78
CA GLN A 219 16.80 -0.44 -5.17
C GLN A 219 17.05 -1.72 -5.99
N MET A 220 16.51 -1.76 -7.22
CA MET A 220 16.67 -2.87 -8.16
C MET A 220 17.02 -2.37 -9.56
N GLU A 221 17.72 -3.19 -10.33
CA GLU A 221 18.05 -2.87 -11.73
C GLU A 221 17.23 -3.71 -12.71
N ASN A 222 16.91 -4.95 -12.34
CA ASN A 222 16.19 -5.87 -13.20
C ASN A 222 14.67 -5.73 -13.07
N GLY A 223 14.07 -5.02 -14.04
CA GLY A 223 12.62 -4.82 -14.11
C GLY A 223 11.80 -6.09 -14.38
N ARG A 224 12.41 -7.18 -14.87
CA ARG A 224 11.69 -8.45 -15.14
C ARG A 224 11.30 -9.16 -13.86
N ILE A 225 12.17 -9.13 -12.85
CA ILE A 225 11.90 -9.77 -11.56
C ILE A 225 11.18 -8.84 -10.59
N LEU A 226 11.17 -7.52 -10.83
CA LEU A 226 10.57 -6.51 -9.94
C LEU A 226 9.13 -6.86 -9.48
N PRO A 227 8.21 -7.38 -10.33
CA PRO A 227 6.86 -7.76 -9.90
C PRO A 227 6.83 -8.85 -8.81
N PHE A 228 7.86 -9.68 -8.72
CA PHE A 228 7.96 -10.76 -7.72
C PHE A 228 8.48 -10.28 -6.37
N LEU A 229 9.00 -9.06 -6.27
CA LEU A 229 9.52 -8.53 -5.01
C LEU A 229 8.44 -8.51 -3.92
N GLN A 230 7.19 -8.15 -4.26
CA GLN A 230 6.07 -8.19 -3.30
C GLN A 230 5.80 -9.62 -2.80
N TYR A 231 6.05 -10.66 -3.59
CA TYR A 231 5.87 -12.06 -3.18
C TYR A 231 6.93 -12.48 -2.19
N VAL A 232 8.18 -12.07 -2.44
CA VAL A 232 9.31 -12.30 -1.53
C VAL A 232 9.08 -11.57 -0.19
N ILE A 233 8.58 -10.34 -0.22
CA ILE A 233 8.23 -9.58 0.99
C ILE A 233 7.09 -10.27 1.76
N SER A 234 6.05 -10.72 1.06
CA SER A 234 4.95 -11.47 1.69
C SER A 234 5.43 -12.75 2.37
N LEU A 235 6.29 -13.53 1.69
CA LEU A 235 6.89 -14.74 2.28
C LEU A 235 7.74 -14.43 3.50
N ALA A 236 8.60 -13.41 3.42
CA ALA A 236 9.43 -12.99 4.54
C ALA A 236 8.57 -12.59 5.76
N MET A 237 7.42 -11.95 5.55
CA MET A 237 6.51 -11.60 6.63
C MET A 237 5.82 -12.83 7.25
N VAL A 238 5.39 -13.79 6.43
CA VAL A 238 4.82 -15.05 6.95
C VAL A 238 5.85 -15.82 7.77
N GLU A 239 7.06 -16.00 7.25
CA GLU A 239 8.13 -16.70 7.97
C GLU A 239 8.57 -15.94 9.23
N ALA A 240 8.53 -14.60 9.23
CA ALA A 240 8.81 -13.82 10.43
C ALA A 240 7.79 -14.05 11.53
N VAL A 241 6.49 -14.02 11.22
CA VAL A 241 5.43 -14.30 12.21
C VAL A 241 5.60 -15.70 12.79
N LYS A 242 5.86 -16.70 11.92
CA LYS A 242 6.10 -18.08 12.32
C LYS A 242 7.34 -18.22 13.21
N ALA A 243 8.45 -17.57 12.86
CA ALA A 243 9.68 -17.61 13.64
C ALA A 243 9.50 -16.97 15.04
N VAL A 244 8.79 -15.84 15.15
CA VAL A 244 8.48 -15.23 16.45
C VAL A 244 7.56 -16.12 17.28
N CYS A 245 6.56 -16.76 16.66
CA CYS A 245 5.72 -17.73 17.38
C CYS A 245 6.58 -18.85 17.99
N GLN A 246 7.49 -19.44 17.21
CA GLN A 246 8.39 -20.50 17.67
C GLN A 246 9.30 -20.05 18.81
N GLN A 247 9.90 -18.87 18.70
CA GLN A 247 10.77 -18.29 19.74
C GLN A 247 10.03 -18.09 21.06
N ASN A 248 8.72 -17.78 20.98
CA ASN A 248 7.89 -17.55 22.15
C ASN A 248 7.17 -18.81 22.66
N GLY A 249 7.43 -19.98 22.06
CA GLY A 249 6.74 -21.23 22.41
C GLY A 249 5.25 -21.24 22.06
N ILE A 250 4.84 -20.40 21.12
CA ILE A 250 3.46 -20.26 20.64
C ILE A 250 3.27 -21.18 19.42
N GLN A 251 2.14 -21.87 19.35
CA GLN A 251 1.77 -22.64 18.16
C GLN A 251 1.81 -21.75 16.90
N ASN A 252 2.42 -22.26 15.83
CA ASN A 252 2.51 -21.53 14.56
C ASN A 252 1.13 -21.04 14.11
N LEU A 253 1.01 -19.74 13.87
CA LEU A 253 -0.16 -19.16 13.21
C LEU A 253 -0.09 -19.47 11.71
N ASP A 254 -1.17 -20.00 11.14
CA ASP A 254 -1.25 -20.32 9.71
C ASP A 254 -1.58 -19.07 8.89
N VAL A 255 -0.66 -18.10 8.89
CA VAL A 255 -0.78 -16.90 8.05
C VAL A 255 -0.56 -17.30 6.59
N LYS A 256 -1.57 -17.07 5.77
CA LYS A 256 -1.59 -17.39 4.34
C LYS A 256 -1.50 -16.14 3.47
N ILE A 257 -0.95 -16.30 2.28
CA ILE A 257 -0.90 -15.23 1.28
C ILE A 257 -2.15 -15.31 0.40
N LYS A 258 -2.91 -14.22 0.37
CA LYS A 258 -3.91 -13.99 -0.67
C LYS A 258 -3.28 -13.14 -1.76
N TRP A 259 -3.12 -13.73 -2.93
CA TRP A 259 -2.55 -13.07 -4.08
C TRP A 259 -3.37 -11.81 -4.45
N PRO A 260 -2.70 -10.70 -4.82
CA PRO A 260 -1.25 -10.59 -5.01
C PRO A 260 -0.45 -10.15 -3.78
N ASN A 261 -1.09 -9.64 -2.73
CA ASN A 261 -0.37 -8.83 -1.74
C ASN A 261 -1.00 -8.78 -0.33
N ASP A 262 -2.01 -9.60 -0.05
CA ASP A 262 -2.67 -9.58 1.25
C ASP A 262 -2.27 -10.79 2.11
N LEU A 263 -2.24 -10.60 3.42
CA LEU A 263 -2.01 -11.66 4.40
C LEU A 263 -3.32 -11.99 5.12
N TYR A 264 -3.60 -13.27 5.25
CA TYR A 264 -4.85 -13.80 5.81
C TYR A 264 -4.56 -14.77 6.94
N LEU A 265 -5.41 -14.75 7.97
CA LEU A 265 -5.39 -15.67 9.09
C LEU A 265 -6.85 -15.97 9.47
N ASP A 266 -7.20 -17.24 9.69
CA ASP A 266 -8.58 -17.70 9.91
C ASP A 266 -9.57 -17.19 8.83
N GLY A 267 -9.14 -17.14 7.56
CA GLY A 267 -9.95 -16.66 6.44
C GLY A 267 -10.22 -15.14 6.43
N ARG A 268 -9.65 -14.38 7.37
CA ARG A 268 -9.78 -12.91 7.45
C ARG A 268 -8.46 -12.22 7.16
N LYS A 269 -8.54 -11.03 6.56
CA LYS A 269 -7.35 -10.22 6.28
C LYS A 269 -6.71 -9.74 7.58
N VAL A 270 -5.43 -10.04 7.76
CA VAL A 270 -4.61 -9.61 8.90
C VAL A 270 -3.50 -8.64 8.47
N GLY A 271 -3.14 -8.58 7.18
CA GLY A 271 -2.10 -7.69 6.71
C GLY A 271 -2.16 -7.40 5.22
N GLY A 272 -1.31 -6.49 4.76
CA GLY A 272 -1.16 -6.13 3.36
C GLY A 272 0.21 -5.55 3.05
N ILE A 273 0.70 -5.84 1.85
CA ILE A 273 1.97 -5.36 1.30
C ILE A 273 1.66 -4.37 0.18
N LEU A 274 2.37 -3.25 0.14
CA LEU A 274 2.30 -2.23 -0.90
C LEU A 274 3.70 -1.94 -1.44
N CYS A 275 3.98 -2.34 -2.67
CA CYS A 275 5.22 -1.97 -3.35
C CYS A 275 4.93 -0.90 -4.40
N THR A 276 5.62 0.23 -4.30
CA THR A 276 5.62 1.28 -5.34
C THR A 276 7.05 1.51 -5.80
N SER A 277 7.23 1.87 -7.08
CA SER A 277 8.57 2.13 -7.60
C SER A 277 8.59 3.31 -8.55
N THR A 278 9.68 4.08 -8.50
CA THR A 278 10.02 5.07 -9.53
C THR A 278 11.27 4.61 -10.28
N TYR A 279 11.36 4.90 -11.58
CA TYR A 279 12.54 4.57 -12.38
C TYR A 279 13.40 5.82 -12.55
N ARG A 280 14.61 5.81 -12.00
CA ARG A 280 15.57 6.93 -12.06
C ARG A 280 16.98 6.40 -12.19
N SER A 281 17.80 7.05 -13.02
CA SER A 281 19.23 6.71 -13.19
C SER A 281 19.48 5.22 -13.48
N LYS A 282 18.67 4.63 -14.37
CA LYS A 282 18.71 3.21 -14.75
C LYS A 282 18.40 2.21 -13.63
N ARG A 283 17.76 2.66 -12.55
CA ARG A 283 17.37 1.82 -11.42
C ARG A 283 15.93 2.09 -11.01
N PHE A 284 15.30 1.06 -10.45
CA PHE A 284 14.01 1.14 -9.79
C PHE A 284 14.24 1.44 -8.31
N ASN A 285 13.81 2.63 -7.88
CA ASN A 285 13.74 3.01 -6.49
C ASN A 285 12.40 2.54 -5.94
N VAL A 286 12.42 1.52 -5.08
CA VAL A 286 11.26 0.83 -4.55
C VAL A 286 10.99 1.28 -3.13
N SER A 287 9.77 1.73 -2.87
CA SER A 287 9.25 1.97 -1.53
C SER A 287 8.27 0.85 -1.20
N ALA A 288 8.64 -0.01 -0.25
CA ALA A 288 7.84 -1.16 0.16
C ALA A 288 7.21 -0.91 1.54
N GLY A 289 5.89 -0.82 1.60
CA GLY A 289 5.09 -0.68 2.81
C GLY A 289 4.43 -1.97 3.22
N ILE A 290 4.35 -2.21 4.53
CA ILE A 290 3.68 -3.35 5.15
C ILE A 290 2.80 -2.83 6.28
N GLY A 291 1.54 -3.25 6.26
CA GLY A 291 0.61 -3.11 7.37
C GLY A 291 0.22 -4.48 7.89
N LEU A 292 0.29 -4.69 9.20
CA LEU A 292 -0.06 -5.95 9.86
C LEU A 292 -0.80 -5.67 11.16
N ASN A 293 -1.94 -6.32 11.33
CA ASN A 293 -2.74 -6.26 12.54
C ASN A 293 -2.12 -7.17 13.61
N VAL A 294 -1.46 -6.60 14.61
CA VAL A 294 -0.76 -7.38 15.66
C VAL A 294 -1.59 -7.44 16.92
N GLY A 295 -1.85 -6.31 17.56
CA GLY A 295 -2.60 -6.21 18.81
C GLY A 295 -3.89 -5.37 18.74
N ASN A 296 -4.20 -4.78 17.58
CA ASN A 296 -5.41 -3.97 17.41
C ASN A 296 -6.70 -4.81 17.42
N GLU A 297 -7.80 -4.20 17.86
CA GLU A 297 -9.12 -4.86 17.93
C GLU A 297 -9.94 -4.76 16.63
N LYS A 298 -9.80 -3.66 15.90
CA LYS A 298 -10.57 -3.30 14.70
C LYS A 298 -9.61 -2.93 13.55
N PRO A 299 -10.05 -2.90 12.28
CA PRO A 299 -11.36 -3.34 11.76
C PRO A 299 -11.48 -4.85 11.51
N SER A 300 -10.37 -5.60 11.61
CA SER A 300 -10.31 -7.04 11.32
C SER A 300 -9.56 -7.78 12.42
N ILE A 301 -9.40 -9.09 12.24
CA ILE A 301 -8.61 -9.95 13.13
C ILE A 301 -7.17 -9.45 13.26
N SER A 302 -6.58 -9.67 14.42
CA SER A 302 -5.16 -9.43 14.71
C SER A 302 -4.46 -10.71 15.14
N LEU A 303 -3.13 -10.76 14.99
CA LEU A 303 -2.35 -11.94 15.39
C LEU A 303 -2.56 -12.28 16.88
N ASN A 304 -2.51 -11.29 17.77
CA ASN A 304 -2.65 -11.51 19.21
C ASN A 304 -4.06 -11.97 19.57
N SER A 305 -5.11 -11.56 18.85
CA SER A 305 -6.47 -12.10 19.06
C SER A 305 -6.56 -13.61 18.79
N VAL A 306 -5.73 -14.14 17.89
CA VAL A 306 -5.66 -15.58 17.59
C VAL A 306 -4.76 -16.27 18.62
N VAL A 307 -3.62 -15.69 18.97
CA VAL A 307 -2.73 -16.22 20.02
C VAL A 307 -3.47 -16.39 21.34
N GLN A 308 -4.20 -15.37 21.78
CA GLN A 308 -4.97 -15.40 23.03
C GLN A 308 -6.10 -16.44 23.01
N ARG A 309 -6.64 -16.76 21.82
CA ARG A 309 -7.66 -17.81 21.65
C ARG A 309 -7.07 -19.21 21.73
N LEU A 310 -5.85 -19.38 21.24
CA LEU A 310 -5.14 -20.67 21.21
C LEU A 310 -4.35 -20.95 22.50
N HIS A 311 -3.95 -19.91 23.22
CA HIS A 311 -3.08 -19.97 24.40
C HIS A 311 -3.66 -19.15 25.56
N SER A 312 -2.82 -18.43 26.32
CA SER A 312 -3.23 -17.58 27.44
C SER A 312 -3.26 -16.09 27.05
N PRO A 313 -4.05 -15.26 27.78
CA PRO A 313 -4.08 -13.80 27.58
C PRO A 313 -2.71 -13.11 27.72
N ASP A 314 -1.81 -13.70 28.50
CA ASP A 314 -0.49 -13.16 28.82
C ASP A 314 0.53 -13.37 27.68
N GLN A 315 0.26 -14.28 26.74
CA GLN A 315 1.12 -14.48 25.57
C GLN A 315 0.73 -13.54 24.43
N GLN A 316 1.67 -12.69 24.03
CA GLN A 316 1.47 -11.70 22.97
C GLN A 316 2.71 -11.57 22.10
N LEU A 317 2.50 -11.46 20.79
CA LEU A 317 3.54 -11.10 19.84
C LEU A 317 3.76 -9.59 19.89
N GLN A 318 5.03 -9.19 19.90
CA GLN A 318 5.44 -7.78 19.92
C GLN A 318 5.73 -7.28 18.51
N ARG A 319 5.37 -6.03 18.22
CA ARG A 319 5.53 -5.42 16.89
C ARG A 319 7.00 -5.34 16.46
N GLU A 320 7.86 -5.06 17.43
CA GLU A 320 9.31 -4.93 17.29
C GLU A 320 9.94 -6.28 16.94
N ASP A 321 9.51 -7.36 17.59
CA ASP A 321 10.00 -8.71 17.33
C ASP A 321 9.67 -9.15 15.92
N ILE A 322 8.42 -8.90 15.49
CA ILE A 322 7.95 -9.22 14.15
C ILE A 322 8.73 -8.41 13.12
N MET A 323 8.87 -7.08 13.31
CA MET A 323 9.57 -6.22 12.35
C MET A 323 11.06 -6.53 12.24
N ALA A 324 11.76 -6.77 13.37
CA ALA A 324 13.17 -7.14 13.35
C ALA A 324 13.37 -8.51 12.70
N THR A 325 12.53 -9.49 13.02
CA THR A 325 12.57 -10.82 12.40
C THR A 325 12.22 -10.77 10.92
N PHE A 326 11.28 -9.91 10.51
CA PHE A 326 10.98 -9.65 9.12
C PHE A 326 12.22 -9.19 8.35
N PHE A 327 12.96 -8.19 8.84
CA PHE A 327 14.16 -7.75 8.13
C PHE A 327 15.25 -8.82 8.11
N ASN A 328 15.40 -9.58 9.19
CA ASN A 328 16.35 -10.69 9.26
C ASN A 328 16.02 -11.80 8.23
N GLU A 329 14.76 -12.14 8.01
CA GLU A 329 14.36 -13.12 6.99
C GLU A 329 14.38 -12.51 5.58
N PHE A 330 13.89 -11.26 5.45
CA PHE A 330 13.86 -10.55 4.17
C PHE A 330 15.25 -10.36 3.58
N GLU A 331 16.28 -10.05 4.37
CA GLU A 331 17.63 -9.87 3.85
C GLU A 331 18.20 -11.17 3.26
N LYS A 332 17.94 -12.32 3.92
CA LYS A 332 18.31 -13.65 3.40
C LYS A 332 17.57 -13.93 2.09
N PHE A 333 16.26 -13.71 2.09
CA PHE A 333 15.42 -13.97 0.91
C PHE A 333 15.78 -13.04 -0.25
N TYR A 334 16.04 -11.77 0.03
CA TYR A 334 16.43 -10.79 -0.96
C TYR A 334 17.78 -11.12 -1.60
N SER A 335 18.74 -11.67 -0.86
CA SER A 335 20.02 -12.14 -1.39
C SER A 335 19.85 -13.26 -2.43
N ILE A 336 19.02 -14.27 -2.10
CA ILE A 336 18.66 -15.35 -3.02
C ILE A 336 17.88 -14.79 -4.23
N PHE A 337 16.89 -13.95 -3.98
CA PHE A 337 16.05 -13.37 -5.02
C PHE A 337 16.83 -12.51 -6.02
N ARG A 338 17.78 -11.71 -5.53
CA ARG A 338 18.64 -10.87 -6.37
C ARG A 338 19.54 -11.72 -7.27
N SER A 339 20.01 -12.87 -6.78
CA SER A 339 20.95 -13.73 -7.51
C SER A 339 20.26 -14.73 -8.45
N GLN A 340 19.11 -15.29 -8.05
CA GLN A 340 18.45 -16.42 -8.70
C GLN A 340 17.04 -16.12 -9.21
N GLY A 341 16.50 -14.92 -8.94
CA GLY A 341 15.12 -14.58 -9.28
C GLY A 341 14.11 -15.27 -8.35
N PHE A 342 12.87 -15.42 -8.81
CA PHE A 342 11.77 -15.93 -7.99
C PHE A 342 11.69 -17.46 -7.90
N GLN A 343 12.28 -18.19 -8.86
CA GLN A 343 12.11 -19.64 -8.98
C GLN A 343 12.41 -20.43 -7.67
N PRO A 344 13.44 -20.10 -6.86
CA PRO A 344 13.68 -20.79 -5.59
C PRO A 344 12.56 -20.64 -4.54
N PHE A 345 11.68 -19.65 -4.71
CA PHE A 345 10.60 -19.34 -3.78
C PHE A 345 9.24 -19.88 -4.24
N GLU A 346 9.12 -20.38 -5.46
CA GLU A 346 7.84 -20.70 -6.09
C GLU A 346 7.07 -21.78 -5.32
N GLU A 347 7.74 -22.87 -4.93
CA GLU A 347 7.14 -23.95 -4.14
C GLU A 347 6.70 -23.46 -2.76
N LEU A 348 7.57 -22.72 -2.07
CA LEU A 348 7.25 -22.17 -0.76
C LEU A 348 6.09 -21.17 -0.84
N TYR A 349 6.05 -20.34 -1.89
CA TYR A 349 4.97 -19.39 -2.14
C TYR A 349 3.64 -20.12 -2.35
N CYS A 350 3.59 -21.11 -3.23
CA CYS A 350 2.38 -21.89 -3.52
C CYS A 350 1.95 -22.77 -2.33
N LYS A 351 2.86 -23.17 -1.45
CA LYS A 351 2.50 -23.84 -0.19
C LYS A 351 1.88 -22.89 0.84
N THR A 352 2.22 -21.60 0.73
CA THR A 352 1.85 -20.56 1.71
C THR A 352 0.64 -19.74 1.28
N TRP A 353 0.25 -19.76 0.01
CA TRP A 353 -0.91 -19.00 -0.46
C TRP A 353 -2.26 -19.71 -0.20
N LEU A 354 -3.36 -19.03 -0.51
CA LEU A 354 -4.72 -19.56 -0.37
C LEU A 354 -5.26 -20.27 -1.64
N HIS A 355 -4.48 -20.34 -2.72
CA HIS A 355 -5.03 -20.49 -4.07
C HIS A 355 -4.85 -21.84 -4.75
N SER A 356 -4.16 -22.78 -4.11
CA SER A 356 -3.92 -24.11 -4.69
C SER A 356 -5.23 -24.81 -5.05
N ASP A 357 -5.32 -25.30 -6.28
CA ASP A 357 -6.42 -26.09 -6.84
C ASP A 357 -7.81 -25.41 -6.79
N GLN A 358 -7.84 -24.09 -6.60
CA GLN A 358 -9.09 -23.34 -6.62
C GLN A 358 -9.63 -23.26 -8.05
N ARG A 359 -10.87 -23.74 -8.26
CA ARG A 359 -11.62 -23.55 -9.51
C ARG A 359 -12.32 -22.20 -9.49
N VAL A 360 -12.11 -21.40 -10.52
CA VAL A 360 -12.67 -20.06 -10.67
C VAL A 360 -13.37 -19.94 -12.02
N ILE A 361 -14.46 -19.17 -12.05
CA ILE A 361 -15.12 -18.79 -13.30
C ILE A 361 -14.49 -17.49 -13.78
N VAL A 362 -14.01 -17.51 -15.02
CA VAL A 362 -13.41 -16.36 -15.67
C VAL A 362 -14.34 -15.93 -16.79
N GLN A 363 -14.75 -14.66 -16.73
CA GLN A 363 -15.62 -14.06 -17.73
C GLN A 363 -14.78 -13.33 -18.78
N ASP A 364 -14.98 -13.69 -20.05
CA ASP A 364 -14.39 -13.08 -21.24
C ASP A 364 -15.52 -12.60 -22.16
N GLY A 365 -15.90 -11.32 -22.00
CA GLY A 365 -17.09 -10.77 -22.65
C GLY A 365 -18.37 -11.49 -22.19
N GLU A 366 -19.06 -12.14 -23.12
CA GLU A 366 -20.25 -12.97 -22.84
C GLU A 366 -19.90 -14.44 -22.55
N THR A 367 -18.63 -14.84 -22.68
CA THR A 367 -18.21 -16.23 -22.50
C THR A 367 -17.71 -16.44 -21.08
N GLU A 368 -18.21 -17.48 -20.41
CA GLU A 368 -17.67 -17.95 -19.13
C GLU A 368 -16.84 -19.21 -19.34
N SER A 369 -15.72 -19.31 -18.64
CA SER A 369 -14.88 -20.51 -18.65
C SER A 369 -14.47 -20.85 -17.23
N ILE A 370 -14.59 -22.13 -16.87
CA ILE A 370 -14.09 -22.63 -15.59
C ILE A 370 -12.61 -22.98 -15.77
N VAL A 371 -11.77 -22.43 -14.90
CA VAL A 371 -10.34 -22.67 -14.90
C VAL A 371 -9.87 -22.99 -13.48
N THR A 372 -8.80 -23.76 -13.36
CA THR A 372 -8.19 -24.13 -12.08
C THR A 372 -6.89 -23.35 -11.89
N ILE A 373 -6.72 -22.66 -10.77
CA ILE A 373 -5.46 -21.99 -10.42
C ILE A 373 -4.38 -23.04 -10.17
N GLN A 374 -3.23 -22.89 -10.85
CA GLN A 374 -2.14 -23.86 -10.84
C GLN A 374 -0.79 -23.25 -10.44
N GLY A 375 -0.65 -21.93 -10.42
CA GLY A 375 0.62 -21.31 -10.03
C GLY A 375 0.72 -19.85 -10.41
N ILE A 376 1.95 -19.42 -10.67
CA ILE A 376 2.29 -18.07 -11.10
C ILE A 376 3.01 -18.14 -12.45
N THR A 377 2.72 -17.23 -13.38
CA THR A 377 3.42 -17.15 -14.66
C THR A 377 4.81 -16.53 -14.52
N SER A 378 5.65 -16.63 -15.57
CA SER A 378 6.97 -15.98 -15.61
C SER A 378 6.93 -14.45 -15.47
N GLU A 379 5.78 -13.84 -15.68
CA GLU A 379 5.52 -12.40 -15.56
C GLU A 379 4.94 -12.03 -14.18
N GLY A 380 4.66 -13.02 -13.34
CA GLY A 380 4.15 -12.82 -11.99
C GLY A 380 2.63 -12.75 -11.89
N TYR A 381 1.88 -13.20 -12.90
CA TYR A 381 0.41 -13.27 -12.87
C TYR A 381 -0.07 -14.64 -12.41
N LEU A 382 -1.36 -14.77 -12.07
CA LEU A 382 -1.92 -16.09 -11.76
C LEU A 382 -1.97 -16.95 -13.03
N LEU A 383 -1.41 -18.16 -12.94
CA LEU A 383 -1.52 -19.20 -13.96
C LEU A 383 -2.74 -20.06 -13.64
N ALA A 384 -3.62 -20.23 -14.62
CA ALA A 384 -4.74 -21.16 -14.52
C ALA A 384 -4.87 -22.04 -15.77
N ILE A 385 -5.48 -23.20 -15.60
CA ILE A 385 -5.68 -24.20 -16.65
C ILE A 385 -7.18 -24.52 -16.76
N GLY A 386 -7.74 -24.39 -17.97
CA GLY A 386 -9.11 -24.76 -18.26
C GLY A 386 -9.34 -26.27 -18.26
N ASP A 387 -10.60 -26.68 -18.19
CA ASP A 387 -10.97 -28.11 -18.31
C ASP A 387 -10.58 -28.71 -19.69
N ASP A 388 -10.38 -27.86 -20.69
CA ASP A 388 -9.87 -28.18 -22.03
C ASP A 388 -8.33 -28.35 -22.07
N GLY A 389 -7.63 -28.09 -20.96
CA GLY A 389 -6.17 -28.11 -20.86
C GLY A 389 -5.50 -26.82 -21.32
N GLU A 390 -6.26 -25.82 -21.77
CA GLU A 390 -5.72 -24.54 -22.23
C GLU A 390 -5.21 -23.71 -21.04
N ARG A 391 -4.04 -23.10 -21.22
CA ARG A 391 -3.44 -22.23 -20.19
C ARG A 391 -3.97 -20.81 -20.35
N CYS A 392 -4.34 -20.19 -19.24
CA CYS A 392 -4.69 -18.78 -19.21
C CYS A 392 -3.93 -18.03 -18.11
N GLN A 393 -3.69 -16.75 -18.40
CA GLN A 393 -3.07 -15.82 -17.48
C GLN A 393 -4.11 -14.86 -16.92
N LEU A 394 -4.09 -14.72 -15.59
CA LEU A 394 -5.09 -14.02 -14.81
C LEU A 394 -4.46 -12.79 -14.12
N HIS A 395 -4.98 -11.62 -14.44
CA HIS A 395 -4.44 -10.33 -13.98
C HIS A 395 -5.18 -9.80 -12.76
N PRO A 396 -4.50 -9.05 -11.86
CA PRO A 396 -5.14 -8.46 -10.69
C PRO A 396 -6.08 -7.36 -11.20
N ASP A 397 -7.37 -7.48 -10.94
CA ASP A 397 -8.30 -6.41 -11.28
C ASP A 397 -8.26 -5.28 -10.22
N GLY A 398 -8.49 -4.05 -10.68
CA GLY A 398 -8.46 -2.85 -9.85
C GLY A 398 -9.83 -2.42 -9.34
N ASN A 399 -10.76 -3.37 -9.09
CA ASN A 399 -12.23 -3.27 -9.05
C ASN A 399 -12.86 -3.67 -10.39
N SER A 400 -13.33 -4.90 -10.50
CA SER A 400 -14.33 -5.32 -11.50
C SER A 400 -15.04 -6.60 -11.09
N TYR A 401 -16.36 -6.68 -11.19
CA TYR A 401 -17.14 -7.86 -10.83
C TYR A 401 -16.68 -9.12 -11.60
N VAL A 402 -16.19 -10.14 -10.88
CA VAL A 402 -16.24 -11.54 -11.33
C VAL A 402 -17.57 -12.09 -10.82
N THR A 403 -18.40 -12.56 -11.75
CA THR A 403 -19.77 -12.98 -11.48
C THR A 403 -19.79 -14.50 -11.30
N HIS A 404 -20.22 -14.94 -10.11
CA HIS A 404 -20.51 -16.32 -9.71
C HIS A 404 -19.35 -17.34 -9.75
N CYS A 405 -18.91 -17.79 -8.57
CA CYS A 405 -18.21 -19.07 -8.40
C CYS A 405 -19.21 -20.13 -7.88
N LEU A 406 -19.25 -21.31 -8.51
CA LEU A 406 -19.98 -22.47 -7.99
C LEU A 406 -19.24 -23.02 -6.75
N SER A 407 -19.67 -22.60 -5.55
CA SER A 407 -19.30 -23.28 -4.31
C SER A 407 -20.54 -23.91 -3.68
N TYR A 408 -20.72 -25.21 -3.91
CA TYR A 408 -21.38 -26.02 -2.89
C TYR A 408 -20.35 -26.23 -1.78
N ALA A 409 -20.65 -25.68 -0.60
CA ALA A 409 -19.88 -25.65 0.65
C ALA A 409 -19.00 -24.40 0.89
N ASN A 410 -19.49 -23.55 1.80
CA ASN A 410 -18.81 -22.50 2.57
C ASN A 410 -18.24 -21.30 1.79
N SER A 411 -19.15 -20.39 1.43
CA SER A 411 -18.99 -19.06 0.82
C SER A 411 -17.95 -18.14 1.49
N PHE A 412 -16.68 -18.24 1.06
CA PHE A 412 -15.72 -17.13 1.06
C PHE A 412 -15.07 -17.08 -0.33
N ASP A 413 -15.72 -16.41 -1.28
CA ASP A 413 -15.19 -16.23 -2.63
C ASP A 413 -13.98 -15.27 -2.59
N PHE A 414 -12.79 -15.84 -2.51
CA PHE A 414 -11.54 -15.08 -2.41
C PHE A 414 -11.22 -14.30 -3.69
N PHE A 415 -11.73 -14.70 -4.85
CA PHE A 415 -11.39 -14.11 -6.16
C PHE A 415 -12.42 -13.14 -6.71
N ARG A 416 -13.54 -12.95 -6.01
CA ARG A 416 -14.55 -11.96 -6.37
C ARG A 416 -13.91 -10.59 -6.55
N GLY A 417 -13.88 -10.14 -7.81
CA GLY A 417 -13.25 -8.90 -8.21
C GLY A 417 -11.76 -8.81 -7.91
N LEU A 418 -11.02 -9.88 -8.21
CA LEU A 418 -9.56 -9.87 -8.30
C LEU A 418 -8.99 -10.30 -9.65
N VAL A 419 -9.78 -10.86 -10.57
CA VAL A 419 -9.24 -11.60 -11.71
C VAL A 419 -9.93 -11.24 -13.02
N ARG A 420 -9.13 -10.88 -14.03
CA ARG A 420 -9.55 -10.86 -15.45
C ARG A 420 -8.60 -11.65 -16.33
N ARG A 421 -9.15 -12.29 -17.39
CA ARG A 421 -8.37 -12.88 -18.48
C ARG A 421 -7.77 -11.79 -19.36
N LYS A 422 -6.54 -11.97 -19.82
CA LYS A 422 -5.96 -11.16 -20.91
C LYS A 422 -5.80 -12.02 -22.16
N LEU A 423 -6.29 -11.52 -23.29
CA LEU A 423 -6.04 -12.09 -24.62
C LEU A 423 -4.57 -11.82 -25.00
N THR A 424 -3.84 -12.87 -25.37
CA THR A 424 -2.50 -12.77 -25.97
C THR A 424 -2.56 -12.27 -27.40
#